data_AF-A0A3B9NT65-F1
#
_entry.id   AF-A0A3B9NT65-F1
#
_cell.length_a   1.000
_cell.length_b   1.000
_cell.length_c   1.000
_cell.angle_alpha   90.00
_cell.angle_beta   90.00
_cell.angle_gamma   90.00
#
_symmetry.space_group_name_H-M   'P 1'
#
loop_
_entity.id
_entity.type
_entity.pdbx_description
1 polymer ?
#
loop_
_entity_poly.entity_id
_entity_poly.type
_entity_poly.pdbx_seq_one_letter_code
_entity_poly.pdbx_strand_id
1 'polypeptide(L)'
;IGNGGAEYGVRGYISAYDSQTGALNWRFFTVPGDPSQPQAQPELETAKVTWSGDDYWRYGGGGTVWDSMVYDPDLDLLFIGVGNGAPWNREIRSPGGGDNLFLSSIVALDGTTGAYRWHYQTTPADNWDYTATQHMILADLKIEGEDRQVIMQAPKNGFFYVLDRVSGELISAEPYVPVNWASHIDLETGRPVETEIASYLKTEQIVRPAPFGGHNWQPMAFNADAGLVYIPAMQNLSVYNHPETYEHQAGPHWNTGQNDQAVQDNPLASLDPNYLAPVLKHLMRGQLIAWDPVRQQPAWQVALPSMWNGGVLTTRTGLVFQGRGTGDLVAYQSKTGEPIWSFPTGSGLIAPPIAYEVAGEQYIAIMAGWGGAVGLVLSQPEVQHSAPGRVLVFKLGGQAKLPDSSPQPLVIDPPDLVAGDAEISAGLGLYNQHCMRCHGVGAVSQGLVPDLRAMTRTTHDIFDAIVLEGVLAPVGMIGFKDVLTPRESEMIRQYLIQTAHKQQDLDNESSTWRAFRTWWFDQFGWLAAKMI
;
A
#
# COMPACT_ATOMS: atom_id res chain seq x y z
N ILE A 1 -8.02 10.71 15.67
CA ILE A 1 -7.03 9.60 15.75
C ILE A 1 -7.71 8.29 15.37
N GLY A 2 -7.33 7.70 14.24
CA GLY A 2 -7.84 6.39 13.80
C GLY A 2 -6.90 5.25 14.19
N ASN A 3 -7.12 4.07 13.62
CA ASN A 3 -6.30 2.88 13.82
C ASN A 3 -5.94 2.21 12.49
N GLY A 4 -4.93 1.32 12.52
CA GLY A 4 -4.52 0.46 11.40
C GLY A 4 -4.41 -1.02 11.83
N GLY A 5 -4.13 -1.91 10.88
CA GLY A 5 -3.87 -3.33 11.14
C GLY A 5 -5.06 -4.26 10.88
N ALA A 6 -5.85 -4.02 9.83
CA ALA A 6 -6.99 -4.86 9.47
C ALA A 6 -6.60 -6.34 9.37
N GLU A 7 -5.43 -6.64 8.79
CA GLU A 7 -4.92 -8.00 8.61
C GLU A 7 -4.52 -8.68 9.93
N TYR A 8 -4.45 -7.93 11.04
CA TYR A 8 -4.16 -8.44 12.38
C TYR A 8 -5.43 -8.61 13.23
N GLY A 9 -6.61 -8.71 12.60
CA GLY A 9 -7.87 -9.02 13.27
C GLY A 9 -8.48 -7.84 14.03
N VAL A 10 -8.21 -6.60 13.62
CA VAL A 10 -8.70 -5.41 14.34
C VAL A 10 -10.03 -4.91 13.78
N ARG A 11 -10.82 -4.29 14.67
CA ARG A 11 -12.04 -3.56 14.33
C ARG A 11 -11.73 -2.08 14.11
N GLY A 12 -12.13 -1.53 12.97
CA GLY A 12 -11.89 -0.15 12.60
C GLY A 12 -12.68 0.86 13.43
N TYR A 13 -12.04 1.98 13.76
CA TYR A 13 -12.66 3.12 14.43
C TYR A 13 -11.87 4.42 14.20
N ILE A 14 -12.54 5.53 14.50
CA ILE A 14 -11.95 6.86 14.66
C ILE A 14 -12.35 7.42 16.02
N SER A 15 -11.45 8.13 16.68
CA SER A 15 -11.69 8.77 17.98
C SER A 15 -11.24 10.22 17.98
N ALA A 16 -12.04 11.08 18.61
CA ALA A 16 -11.68 12.44 18.94
C ALA A 16 -11.35 12.55 20.43
N TYR A 17 -10.27 13.26 20.72
CA TYR A 17 -9.78 13.49 22.07
C TYR A 17 -9.68 14.99 22.31
N ASP A 18 -9.94 15.41 23.54
CA ASP A 18 -9.66 16.76 23.97
C ASP A 18 -8.15 17.06 23.87
N SER A 19 -7.79 18.14 23.18
CA SER A 19 -6.40 18.47 22.88
C SER A 19 -5.57 18.92 24.08
N GLN A 20 -6.21 19.31 25.19
CA GLN A 20 -5.53 19.78 26.40
C GLN A 20 -5.34 18.66 27.42
N THR A 21 -6.32 17.78 27.54
CA THR A 21 -6.41 16.76 28.60
C THR A 21 -6.18 15.34 28.10
N GLY A 22 -6.35 15.09 26.79
CA GLY A 22 -6.34 13.74 26.22
C GLY A 22 -7.58 12.91 26.56
N ALA A 23 -8.63 13.51 27.14
CA ALA A 23 -9.89 12.82 27.41
C ALA A 23 -10.60 12.42 26.10
N LEU A 24 -11.18 11.22 26.05
CA LEU A 24 -11.97 10.77 24.89
C LEU A 24 -13.29 11.54 24.84
N ASN A 25 -13.54 12.25 23.75
CA ASN A 25 -14.80 12.96 23.52
C ASN A 25 -15.84 12.05 22.87
N TRP A 26 -15.47 11.43 21.75
CA TRP A 26 -16.33 10.51 21.02
C TRP A 26 -15.51 9.49 20.23
N ARG A 27 -16.16 8.39 19.86
CA ARG A 27 -15.63 7.34 18.99
C ARG A 27 -16.70 6.88 18.01
N PHE A 28 -16.32 6.73 16.75
CA PHE A 28 -17.13 6.14 15.70
C PHE A 28 -16.45 4.87 15.20
N PHE A 29 -17.13 3.72 15.32
CA PHE A 29 -16.67 2.45 14.75
C PHE A 29 -17.12 2.32 13.30
N THR A 30 -16.26 1.84 12.41
CA THR A 30 -16.58 1.78 10.96
C THR A 30 -17.26 0.48 10.53
N VAL A 31 -17.22 -0.56 11.36
CA VAL A 31 -17.85 -1.87 11.08
C VAL A 31 -18.59 -2.39 12.32
N PRO A 32 -19.65 -3.21 12.14
CA PRO A 32 -20.40 -3.80 13.25
C PRO A 32 -19.52 -4.72 14.11
N GLY A 33 -19.91 -4.89 15.37
CA GLY A 33 -19.30 -5.82 16.32
C GLY A 33 -20.10 -7.11 16.40
N ASP A 34 -20.06 -7.77 17.56
CA ASP A 34 -20.88 -8.97 17.82
C ASP A 34 -22.37 -8.68 17.50
N PRO A 35 -22.98 -9.40 16.54
CA PRO A 35 -24.35 -9.14 16.11
C PRO A 35 -25.40 -9.45 17.19
N SER A 36 -25.04 -10.24 18.21
CA SER A 36 -25.91 -10.58 19.35
C SER A 36 -26.01 -9.47 20.39
N GLN A 37 -25.15 -8.45 20.31
CA GLN A 37 -25.12 -7.32 21.22
C GLN A 37 -25.67 -6.05 20.56
N PRO A 38 -26.18 -5.08 21.35
CA PRO A 38 -26.43 -3.74 20.86
C PRO A 38 -25.17 -3.14 20.24
N GLN A 39 -25.30 -2.53 19.06
CA GLN A 39 -24.16 -1.93 18.39
C GLN A 39 -23.75 -0.60 19.05
N ALA A 40 -22.47 -0.23 18.88
CA ALA A 40 -21.87 0.93 19.57
C ALA A 40 -22.49 2.29 19.16
N GLN A 41 -23.05 2.37 17.95
CA GLN A 41 -23.84 3.51 17.48
C GLN A 41 -24.97 3.05 16.54
N PRO A 42 -26.07 3.82 16.39
CA PRO A 42 -27.27 3.39 15.66
C PRO A 42 -27.01 2.99 14.20
N GLU A 43 -26.08 3.65 13.53
CA GLU A 43 -25.76 3.40 12.13
C GLU A 43 -25.16 2.02 11.91
N LEU A 44 -24.56 1.43 12.95
CA LEU A 44 -24.06 0.06 12.89
C LEU A 44 -25.17 -0.97 12.95
N GLU A 45 -26.37 -0.65 13.45
CA GLU A 45 -27.51 -1.57 13.33
C GLU A 45 -27.95 -1.70 11.86
N THR A 46 -27.92 -0.60 11.12
CA THR A 46 -28.15 -0.62 9.66
C THR A 46 -27.00 -1.28 8.93
N ALA A 47 -25.75 -0.94 9.26
CA ALA A 47 -24.57 -1.54 8.64
C ALA A 47 -24.57 -3.06 8.83
N LYS A 48 -24.90 -3.56 10.02
CA LYS A 48 -24.96 -5.00 10.36
C LYS A 48 -25.80 -5.83 9.39
N VAL A 49 -26.88 -5.28 8.83
CA VAL A 49 -27.73 -5.99 7.85
C VAL A 49 -26.99 -6.28 6.55
N THR A 50 -25.92 -5.54 6.26
CA THR A 50 -25.05 -5.74 5.08
C THR A 50 -23.90 -6.72 5.34
N TRP A 51 -23.88 -7.39 6.49
CA TRP A 51 -22.93 -8.44 6.86
C TRP A 51 -23.65 -9.75 7.09
N SER A 52 -22.98 -10.85 6.80
CA SER A 52 -23.50 -12.20 7.00
C SER A 52 -22.46 -13.12 7.64
N GLY A 53 -22.92 -14.24 8.19
CA GLY A 53 -22.07 -15.17 8.94
C GLY A 53 -21.81 -14.73 10.38
N ASP A 54 -21.18 -15.62 11.15
CA ASP A 54 -21.04 -15.51 12.60
C ASP A 54 -19.63 -15.12 13.08
N ASP A 55 -18.68 -14.94 12.14
CA ASP A 55 -17.26 -14.82 12.47
C ASP A 55 -16.62 -13.47 12.10
N TYR A 56 -17.24 -12.61 11.28
CA TYR A 56 -16.63 -11.34 10.86
C TYR A 56 -16.16 -10.49 12.04
N TRP A 57 -16.93 -10.44 13.13
CA TRP A 57 -16.62 -9.67 14.33
C TRP A 57 -15.51 -10.32 15.17
N ARG A 58 -15.31 -11.64 15.06
CA ARG A 58 -14.21 -12.37 15.68
C ARG A 58 -12.90 -12.14 14.92
N TYR A 59 -13.00 -11.96 13.60
CA TYR A 59 -11.89 -11.53 12.73
C TYR A 59 -11.66 -10.01 12.75
N GLY A 60 -12.42 -9.27 13.57
CA GLY A 60 -12.37 -7.80 13.65
C GLY A 60 -13.12 -7.06 12.56
N GLY A 61 -13.30 -7.65 11.37
CA GLY A 61 -14.06 -7.11 10.25
C GLY A 61 -13.30 -6.07 9.41
N GLY A 62 -12.26 -5.44 9.95
CA GLY A 62 -11.42 -4.46 9.25
C GLY A 62 -11.99 -3.04 9.33
N GLY A 63 -11.95 -2.30 8.22
CA GLY A 63 -12.47 -0.94 8.11
C GLY A 63 -11.62 0.10 8.83
N THR A 64 -10.31 -0.12 8.92
CA THR A 64 -9.40 0.75 9.67
C THR A 64 -9.27 2.14 9.04
N VAL A 65 -9.17 3.19 9.86
CA VAL A 65 -9.09 4.60 9.43
C VAL A 65 -7.64 5.10 9.62
N TRP A 66 -6.73 4.63 8.76
CA TRP A 66 -5.29 4.69 9.03
C TRP A 66 -4.53 5.86 8.36
N ASP A 67 -5.19 6.66 7.53
CA ASP A 67 -4.53 7.77 6.79
C ASP A 67 -5.41 9.03 6.67
N SER A 68 -6.07 9.24 5.53
CA SER A 68 -6.70 10.50 5.16
C SER A 68 -7.91 10.85 6.03
N MET A 69 -7.92 12.10 6.50
CA MET A 69 -9.06 12.77 7.13
C MET A 69 -9.04 14.23 6.67
N VAL A 70 -10.18 14.77 6.25
CA VAL A 70 -10.32 16.20 5.87
C VAL A 70 -11.54 16.81 6.54
N TYR A 71 -11.48 18.11 6.84
CA TYR A 71 -12.52 18.83 7.58
C TYR A 71 -12.98 20.05 6.81
N ASP A 72 -14.29 20.22 6.69
CA ASP A 72 -14.93 21.44 6.19
C ASP A 72 -15.50 22.23 7.38
N PRO A 73 -14.91 23.39 7.74
CA PRO A 73 -15.37 24.18 8.87
C PRO A 73 -16.72 24.89 8.62
N ASP A 74 -17.09 25.14 7.37
CA ASP A 74 -18.35 25.83 7.06
C ASP A 74 -19.55 24.89 7.25
N LEU A 75 -19.34 23.59 7.03
CA LEU A 75 -20.36 22.55 7.19
C LEU A 75 -20.28 21.83 8.54
N ASP A 76 -19.22 22.06 9.33
CA ASP A 76 -18.80 21.23 10.47
C ASP A 76 -18.78 19.73 10.14
N LEU A 77 -18.19 19.38 8.99
CA LEU A 77 -18.09 17.99 8.53
C LEU A 77 -16.64 17.50 8.54
N LEU A 78 -16.42 16.40 9.26
CA LEU A 78 -15.21 15.59 9.19
C LEU A 78 -15.44 14.43 8.23
N PHE A 79 -14.65 14.37 7.16
CA PHE A 79 -14.63 13.27 6.22
C PHE A 79 -13.50 12.31 6.59
N ILE A 80 -13.82 11.02 6.70
CA ILE A 80 -12.87 9.95 6.97
C ILE A 80 -12.86 8.97 5.81
N GLY A 81 -11.66 8.46 5.50
CA GLY A 81 -11.49 7.35 4.57
C GLY A 81 -11.43 6.01 5.31
N VAL A 82 -12.25 5.05 4.91
CA VAL A 82 -12.37 3.74 5.58
C VAL A 82 -11.63 2.65 4.80
N GLY A 83 -10.87 1.82 5.52
CA GLY A 83 -10.04 0.76 4.96
C GLY A 83 -10.79 -0.48 4.46
N ASN A 84 -9.98 -1.49 4.11
CA ASN A 84 -10.37 -2.79 3.60
C ASN A 84 -10.98 -3.71 4.67
N GLY A 85 -11.60 -4.81 4.23
CA GLY A 85 -12.17 -5.84 5.11
C GLY A 85 -11.12 -6.78 5.72
N ALA A 86 -11.46 -7.39 6.87
CA ALA A 86 -10.65 -8.42 7.53
C ALA A 86 -11.46 -9.71 7.77
N PRO A 87 -11.04 -10.88 7.24
CA PRO A 87 -10.01 -11.02 6.19
C PRO A 87 -10.43 -10.33 4.88
N TRP A 88 -9.51 -10.22 3.91
CA TRP A 88 -9.80 -9.60 2.61
C TRP A 88 -10.87 -10.36 1.84
N ASN A 89 -10.79 -11.69 1.86
CA ASN A 89 -11.70 -12.57 1.13
C ASN A 89 -13.14 -12.49 1.68
N ARG A 90 -14.03 -11.88 0.89
CA ARG A 90 -15.44 -11.65 1.27
C ARG A 90 -16.24 -12.92 1.48
N GLU A 91 -15.86 -14.01 0.82
CA GLU A 91 -16.52 -15.32 0.95
C GLU A 91 -16.22 -15.99 2.30
N ILE A 92 -15.10 -15.60 2.93
CA ILE A 92 -14.74 -16.02 4.29
C ILE A 92 -15.27 -15.03 5.31
N ARG A 93 -15.07 -13.73 5.06
CA ARG A 93 -15.48 -12.66 5.97
C ARG A 93 -17.00 -12.57 6.11
N SER A 94 -17.74 -12.70 5.01
CA SER A 94 -19.20 -12.51 4.95
C SER A 94 -19.82 -13.46 3.91
N PRO A 95 -19.92 -14.78 4.22
CA PRO A 95 -20.21 -15.83 3.24
C PRO A 95 -21.58 -15.75 2.53
N GLY A 96 -22.55 -15.08 3.14
CA GLY A 96 -23.85 -14.77 2.53
C GLY A 96 -23.86 -13.51 1.67
N GLY A 97 -22.69 -12.89 1.44
CA GLY A 97 -22.52 -11.63 0.74
C GLY A 97 -22.88 -10.41 1.58
N GLY A 98 -23.32 -9.36 0.88
CA GLY A 98 -23.66 -8.05 1.46
C GLY A 98 -22.55 -7.01 1.30
N ASP A 99 -22.92 -5.74 1.28
CA ASP A 99 -22.03 -4.60 1.02
C ASP A 99 -20.92 -4.43 2.06
N ASN A 100 -21.09 -5.01 3.26
CA ASN A 100 -20.17 -4.92 4.38
C ASN A 100 -19.85 -3.47 4.78
N LEU A 101 -20.89 -2.67 5.03
CA LEU A 101 -20.72 -1.27 5.44
C LEU A 101 -19.96 -1.15 6.77
N PHE A 102 -19.07 -0.17 6.94
CA PHE A 102 -18.68 0.89 6.00
C PHE A 102 -17.30 0.65 5.35
N LEU A 103 -16.94 -0.61 5.05
CA LEU A 103 -15.67 -0.91 4.36
C LEU A 103 -15.52 -0.10 3.08
N SER A 104 -14.28 0.28 2.74
CA SER A 104 -13.94 1.00 1.51
C SER A 104 -14.90 2.15 1.18
N SER A 105 -15.04 3.07 2.13
CA SER A 105 -16.01 4.16 2.06
C SER A 105 -15.37 5.51 2.41
N ILE A 106 -15.91 6.57 1.82
CA ILE A 106 -15.82 7.91 2.37
C ILE A 106 -17.01 8.07 3.32
N VAL A 107 -16.77 8.44 4.57
CA VAL A 107 -17.83 8.69 5.57
C VAL A 107 -17.72 10.12 6.05
N ALA A 108 -18.82 10.86 6.01
CA ALA A 108 -18.96 12.18 6.61
C ALA A 108 -19.55 12.06 8.01
N LEU A 109 -18.87 12.67 8.97
CA LEU A 109 -19.26 12.79 10.36
C LEU A 109 -19.42 14.27 10.72
N ASP A 110 -20.30 14.56 11.66
CA ASP A 110 -20.32 15.83 12.38
C ASP A 110 -18.98 16.02 13.11
N GLY A 111 -18.26 17.11 12.82
CA GLY A 111 -16.92 17.34 13.34
C GLY A 111 -16.89 17.47 14.86
N THR A 112 -17.93 18.08 15.44
CA THR A 112 -18.04 18.29 16.89
C THR A 112 -18.39 16.99 17.63
N THR A 113 -19.38 16.25 17.16
CA THR A 113 -20.00 15.14 17.91
C THR A 113 -19.61 13.75 17.43
N GLY A 114 -19.05 13.62 16.22
CA GLY A 114 -18.77 12.34 15.58
C GLY A 114 -20.02 11.62 15.06
N ALA A 115 -21.18 12.27 15.08
CA ALA A 115 -22.43 11.70 14.56
C ALA A 115 -22.35 11.51 13.05
N TYR A 116 -22.86 10.39 12.55
CA TYR A 116 -22.91 10.12 11.12
C TYR A 116 -23.77 11.14 10.35
N ARG A 117 -23.37 11.42 9.11
CA ARG A 117 -24.10 12.30 8.18
C ARG A 117 -24.44 11.58 6.89
N TRP A 118 -23.43 11.11 6.16
CA TRP A 118 -23.59 10.35 4.93
C TRP A 118 -22.35 9.48 4.69
N HIS A 119 -22.45 8.52 3.75
CA HIS A 119 -21.29 7.82 3.23
C HIS A 119 -21.44 7.56 1.72
N TYR A 120 -20.31 7.35 1.06
CA TYR A 120 -20.24 6.77 -0.28
C TYR A 120 -19.24 5.61 -0.26
N GLN A 121 -19.70 4.42 -0.65
CA GLN A 121 -18.86 3.21 -0.65
C GLN A 121 -18.21 3.03 -2.02
N THR A 122 -16.89 3.23 -2.09
CA THR A 122 -16.12 3.13 -3.33
C THR A 122 -15.98 1.69 -3.82
N THR A 123 -15.94 0.73 -2.89
CA THR A 123 -15.87 -0.70 -3.21
C THR A 123 -16.78 -1.51 -2.28
N PRO A 124 -18.06 -1.69 -2.64
CA PRO A 124 -18.97 -2.58 -1.92
C PRO A 124 -18.45 -4.00 -1.85
N ALA A 125 -18.56 -4.62 -0.68
CA ALA A 125 -18.04 -5.96 -0.41
C ALA A 125 -16.57 -6.11 -0.84
N ASP A 126 -15.70 -5.19 -0.41
CA ASP A 126 -14.26 -5.22 -0.73
C ASP A 126 -13.66 -6.62 -0.57
N ASN A 127 -12.90 -7.03 -1.59
CA ASN A 127 -12.37 -8.38 -1.73
C ASN A 127 -10.86 -8.39 -2.06
N TRP A 128 -10.20 -7.22 -2.14
CA TRP A 128 -8.88 -7.07 -2.76
C TRP A 128 -7.94 -6.12 -2.01
N ASP A 129 -8.16 -5.89 -0.71
CA ASP A 129 -7.45 -4.85 0.04
C ASP A 129 -7.65 -3.45 -0.60
N TYR A 130 -8.85 -3.17 -1.10
CA TYR A 130 -9.19 -1.85 -1.63
C TYR A 130 -9.69 -0.94 -0.50
N THR A 131 -8.74 -0.27 0.14
CA THR A 131 -9.02 0.84 1.05
C THR A 131 -9.58 2.05 0.31
N ALA A 132 -10.36 2.86 1.03
CA ALA A 132 -10.69 4.23 0.67
C ALA A 132 -10.09 5.23 1.68
N THR A 133 -8.89 4.93 2.18
CA THR A 133 -8.16 5.76 3.15
C THR A 133 -7.24 6.78 2.49
N GLN A 134 -7.18 6.78 1.15
CA GLN A 134 -6.30 7.62 0.35
C GLN A 134 -6.65 9.11 0.51
N HIS A 135 -5.70 9.97 0.12
CA HIS A 135 -5.86 11.41 0.24
C HIS A 135 -7.17 11.90 -0.39
N MET A 136 -7.93 12.67 0.38
CA MET A 136 -9.17 13.33 -0.05
C MET A 136 -8.91 14.82 -0.19
N ILE A 137 -9.43 15.44 -1.25
CA ILE A 137 -9.28 16.89 -1.48
C ILE A 137 -10.65 17.53 -1.56
N LEU A 138 -10.90 18.53 -0.72
CA LEU A 138 -12.06 19.41 -0.83
C LEU A 138 -11.76 20.53 -1.82
N ALA A 139 -12.66 20.78 -2.76
CA ALA A 139 -12.54 21.86 -3.73
C ALA A 139 -13.91 22.37 -4.17
N ASP A 140 -13.93 23.57 -4.72
CA ASP A 140 -15.09 24.09 -5.44
C ASP A 140 -14.78 24.03 -6.93
N LEU A 141 -15.61 23.32 -7.70
CA LEU A 141 -15.42 23.09 -9.13
C LEU A 141 -16.62 23.60 -9.92
N LYS A 142 -16.36 24.09 -11.14
CA LYS A 142 -17.42 24.40 -12.11
C LYS A 142 -17.73 23.14 -12.93
N ILE A 143 -18.86 22.49 -12.63
CA ILE A 143 -19.31 21.26 -13.29
C ILE A 143 -20.64 21.56 -13.96
N GLU A 144 -20.74 21.30 -15.27
CA GLU A 144 -21.94 21.60 -16.09
C GLU A 144 -22.42 23.06 -16.01
N GLY A 145 -21.51 23.99 -15.67
CA GLY A 145 -21.81 25.41 -15.53
C GLY A 145 -22.21 25.85 -14.11
N GLU A 146 -22.42 24.90 -13.20
CA GLU A 146 -22.75 25.13 -11.79
C GLU A 146 -21.51 25.06 -10.90
N ASP A 147 -21.46 25.90 -9.86
CA ASP A 147 -20.41 25.83 -8.84
C ASP A 147 -20.79 24.73 -7.83
N ARG A 148 -19.98 23.66 -7.78
CA ARG A 148 -20.21 22.47 -6.95
C ARG A 148 -19.16 22.38 -5.87
N GLN A 149 -19.62 22.17 -4.64
CA GLN A 149 -18.78 21.90 -3.48
C GLN A 149 -18.44 20.41 -3.45
N VAL A 150 -17.21 20.04 -3.84
CA VAL A 150 -16.84 18.65 -4.06
C VAL A 150 -15.81 18.12 -3.06
N ILE A 151 -15.81 16.80 -2.91
CA ILE A 151 -14.72 16.00 -2.38
C ILE A 151 -14.21 15.08 -3.48
N MET A 152 -12.90 15.04 -3.69
CA MET A 152 -12.23 14.24 -4.71
C MET A 152 -11.36 13.19 -4.06
N GLN A 153 -11.37 11.96 -4.60
CA GLN A 153 -10.51 10.88 -4.12
C GLN A 153 -10.10 9.93 -5.25
N ALA A 154 -8.84 9.50 -5.25
CA ALA A 154 -8.32 8.41 -6.06
C ALA A 154 -7.93 7.21 -5.16
N PRO A 155 -8.87 6.39 -4.67
CA PRO A 155 -8.56 5.26 -3.79
C PRO A 155 -7.84 4.12 -4.54
N LYS A 156 -7.46 3.07 -3.80
CA LYS A 156 -6.71 1.92 -4.35
C LYS A 156 -7.39 1.26 -5.55
N ASN A 157 -8.71 1.29 -5.62
CA ASN A 157 -9.50 0.53 -6.61
C ASN A 157 -9.32 1.01 -8.08
N GLY A 158 -8.68 2.16 -8.29
CA GLY A 158 -8.31 2.67 -9.63
C GLY A 158 -9.31 3.61 -10.29
N PHE A 159 -10.42 3.97 -9.62
CA PHE A 159 -11.37 4.99 -10.08
C PHE A 159 -11.12 6.33 -9.39
N PHE A 160 -11.30 7.44 -10.11
CA PHE A 160 -11.21 8.80 -9.57
C PHE A 160 -12.62 9.31 -9.29
N TYR A 161 -12.96 9.52 -8.03
CA TYR A 161 -14.30 9.92 -7.61
C TYR A 161 -14.37 11.43 -7.42
N VAL A 162 -15.46 12.03 -7.89
CA VAL A 162 -15.91 13.38 -7.52
C VAL A 162 -17.30 13.22 -6.91
N LEU A 163 -17.44 13.61 -5.64
CA LEU A 163 -18.71 13.58 -4.93
C LEU A 163 -19.07 15.00 -4.48
N ASP A 164 -20.36 15.26 -4.33
CA ASP A 164 -20.84 16.42 -3.59
C ASP A 164 -20.50 16.25 -2.11
N ARG A 165 -19.71 17.17 -1.53
CA ARG A 165 -19.24 17.02 -0.14
C ARG A 165 -20.33 17.33 0.89
N VAL A 166 -21.45 17.92 0.48
CA VAL A 166 -22.58 18.21 1.38
C VAL A 166 -23.48 16.98 1.50
N SER A 167 -23.83 16.36 0.38
CA SER A 167 -24.82 15.26 0.35
C SER A 167 -24.20 13.86 0.26
N GLY A 168 -22.96 13.72 -0.20
CA GLY A 168 -22.35 12.44 -0.55
C GLY A 168 -22.75 11.89 -1.93
N GLU A 169 -23.50 12.67 -2.71
CA GLU A 169 -23.94 12.29 -4.05
C GLU A 169 -22.76 12.10 -5.01
N LEU A 170 -22.76 10.99 -5.75
CA LEU A 170 -21.78 10.75 -6.81
C LEU A 170 -22.02 11.70 -7.99
N ILE A 171 -21.02 12.49 -8.35
CA ILE A 171 -21.05 13.36 -9.53
C ILE A 171 -20.42 12.63 -10.72
N SER A 172 -19.25 12.02 -10.53
CA SER A 172 -18.57 11.27 -11.60
C SER A 172 -17.52 10.30 -11.04
N ALA A 173 -17.27 9.21 -11.74
CA ALA A 173 -16.17 8.30 -11.45
C ALA A 173 -15.64 7.57 -12.68
N GLU A 174 -14.39 7.83 -13.05
CA GLU A 174 -13.71 7.19 -14.19
C GLU A 174 -12.37 6.56 -13.78
N PRO A 175 -11.91 5.50 -14.47
CA PRO A 175 -10.64 4.88 -14.15
C PRO A 175 -9.45 5.81 -14.46
N TYR A 176 -8.58 6.06 -13.48
CA TYR A 176 -7.33 6.82 -13.67
C TYR A 176 -6.12 5.92 -13.94
N VAL A 177 -6.29 4.60 -13.80
CA VAL A 177 -5.33 3.56 -14.17
C VAL A 177 -6.08 2.40 -14.83
N PRO A 178 -5.39 1.46 -15.51
CA PRO A 178 -6.02 0.22 -15.95
C PRO A 178 -6.65 -0.54 -14.77
N VAL A 179 -7.94 -0.86 -14.90
CA VAL A 179 -8.74 -1.64 -13.93
C VAL A 179 -9.33 -2.87 -14.63
N ASN A 180 -9.50 -3.98 -13.92
CA ASN A 180 -10.20 -5.15 -14.46
C ASN A 180 -11.24 -5.79 -13.53
N TRP A 181 -11.27 -5.43 -12.25
CA TRP A 181 -12.26 -5.94 -11.28
C TRP A 181 -13.68 -5.40 -11.54
N ALA A 182 -13.80 -4.19 -12.07
CA ALA A 182 -15.05 -3.57 -12.49
C ALA A 182 -14.91 -2.98 -13.89
N SER A 183 -16.01 -2.98 -14.64
CA SER A 183 -16.06 -2.42 -16.00
C SER A 183 -16.25 -0.91 -16.02
N HIS A 184 -17.06 -0.39 -15.09
CA HIS A 184 -17.34 1.04 -14.88
C HIS A 184 -18.04 1.23 -13.54
N ILE A 185 -18.25 2.51 -13.15
CA ILE A 185 -19.21 2.88 -12.11
C ILE A 185 -20.52 3.26 -12.79
N ASP A 186 -21.60 2.57 -12.46
CA ASP A 186 -22.94 2.91 -12.92
C ASP A 186 -23.41 4.16 -12.16
N LEU A 187 -23.63 5.26 -12.89
CA LEU A 187 -24.03 6.55 -12.30
C LEU A 187 -25.48 6.57 -11.82
N GLU A 188 -26.36 5.68 -12.30
CA GLU A 188 -27.74 5.60 -11.83
C GLU A 188 -27.79 4.97 -10.43
N THR A 189 -26.96 3.95 -10.20
CA THR A 189 -26.91 3.25 -8.91
C THR A 189 -25.81 3.78 -7.99
N GLY A 190 -24.81 4.45 -8.55
CA GLY A 190 -23.58 4.87 -7.88
C GLY A 190 -22.58 3.75 -7.61
N ARG A 191 -22.78 2.55 -8.20
CA ARG A 191 -22.08 1.31 -7.82
C ARG A 191 -21.15 0.80 -8.93
N PRO A 192 -20.05 0.14 -8.57
CA PRO A 192 -19.23 -0.55 -9.56
C PRO A 192 -19.97 -1.73 -10.18
N VAL A 193 -19.85 -1.88 -11.50
CA VAL A 193 -20.30 -3.06 -12.24
C VAL A 193 -19.14 -4.05 -12.32
N GLU A 194 -19.11 -4.99 -11.37
CA GLU A 194 -18.09 -6.04 -11.28
C GLU A 194 -18.00 -6.88 -12.56
N THR A 195 -16.78 -7.24 -12.95
CA THR A 195 -16.53 -8.20 -14.02
C THR A 195 -16.43 -9.63 -13.45
N GLU A 196 -16.28 -10.63 -14.32
CA GLU A 196 -15.99 -12.01 -13.89
C GLU A 196 -14.68 -12.15 -13.10
N ILE A 197 -13.72 -11.23 -13.28
CA ILE A 197 -12.41 -11.22 -12.58
C ILE A 197 -12.59 -10.83 -11.10
N ALA A 198 -13.70 -10.19 -10.75
CA ALA A 198 -13.97 -9.79 -9.37
C ALA A 198 -14.09 -11.00 -8.40
N SER A 199 -14.59 -12.13 -8.89
CA SER A 199 -14.75 -13.33 -8.07
C SER A 199 -13.63 -14.33 -8.31
N TYR A 200 -12.82 -14.58 -7.28
CA TYR A 200 -11.81 -15.64 -7.26
C TYR A 200 -12.23 -16.86 -6.43
N LEU A 201 -13.54 -17.04 -6.20
CA LEU A 201 -14.08 -18.16 -5.43
C LEU A 201 -13.81 -19.52 -6.08
N LYS A 202 -13.89 -19.61 -7.41
CA LYS A 202 -13.76 -20.88 -8.16
C LYS A 202 -12.42 -21.05 -8.86
N THR A 203 -11.81 -19.94 -9.26
CA THR A 203 -10.60 -19.91 -10.07
C THR A 203 -9.75 -18.74 -9.64
N GLU A 204 -8.43 -18.91 -9.66
CA GLU A 204 -7.51 -17.82 -9.36
C GLU A 204 -7.66 -16.69 -10.38
N GLN A 205 -7.58 -15.46 -9.92
CA GLN A 205 -7.76 -14.27 -10.76
C GLN A 205 -6.55 -13.36 -10.70
N ILE A 206 -6.10 -12.84 -11.84
CA ILE A 206 -5.10 -11.77 -11.90
C ILE A 206 -5.85 -10.44 -11.87
N VAL A 207 -5.83 -9.78 -10.72
CA VAL A 207 -6.58 -8.54 -10.49
C VAL A 207 -5.64 -7.34 -10.60
N ARG A 208 -6.14 -6.27 -11.24
CA ARG A 208 -5.54 -4.94 -11.26
C ARG A 208 -6.60 -3.87 -10.94
N PRO A 209 -6.31 -2.89 -10.06
CA PRO A 209 -5.10 -2.80 -9.23
C PRO A 209 -4.95 -3.95 -8.22
N ALA A 210 -3.77 -4.12 -7.66
CA ALA A 210 -3.47 -5.10 -6.62
C ALA A 210 -3.61 -4.48 -5.21
N PRO A 211 -3.17 -5.13 -4.12
CA PRO A 211 -3.25 -4.55 -2.76
C PRO A 211 -2.54 -3.20 -2.59
N PHE A 212 -1.54 -2.92 -3.43
CA PHE A 212 -0.85 -1.63 -3.46
C PHE A 212 -1.71 -0.51 -4.07
N GLY A 213 -2.73 -0.86 -4.85
CA GLY A 213 -3.71 0.05 -5.45
C GLY A 213 -3.21 0.78 -6.68
N GLY A 214 -4.13 1.48 -7.36
CA GLY A 214 -3.81 2.47 -8.39
C GLY A 214 -3.15 3.71 -7.82
N HIS A 215 -3.43 4.01 -6.55
CA HIS A 215 -2.88 5.08 -5.74
C HIS A 215 -3.01 4.65 -4.26
N ASN A 216 -2.05 5.02 -3.42
CA ASN A 216 -1.97 4.63 -2.02
C ASN A 216 -1.81 5.88 -1.13
N TRP A 217 -1.15 5.81 0.02
CA TRP A 217 -1.10 6.91 0.99
C TRP A 217 -0.38 8.19 0.53
N GLN A 218 0.44 8.12 -0.53
CA GLN A 218 1.31 9.23 -0.93
C GLN A 218 0.53 10.45 -1.44
N PRO A 219 0.44 11.58 -0.72
CA PRO A 219 -0.58 12.59 -1.01
C PRO A 219 -0.60 13.09 -2.46
N MET A 220 -1.78 13.09 -3.11
CA MET A 220 -2.02 13.87 -4.33
C MET A 220 -2.13 15.37 -4.03
N ALA A 221 -2.10 16.23 -5.04
CA ALA A 221 -2.27 17.68 -4.85
C ALA A 221 -3.18 18.30 -5.92
N PHE A 222 -3.99 19.29 -5.55
CA PHE A 222 -4.86 20.01 -6.47
C PHE A 222 -4.35 21.44 -6.71
N ASN A 223 -4.37 21.89 -7.95
CA ASN A 223 -4.06 23.27 -8.34
C ASN A 223 -5.28 23.92 -8.98
N ALA A 224 -5.91 24.86 -8.25
CA ALA A 224 -7.12 25.54 -8.69
C ALA A 224 -6.93 26.36 -9.97
N ASP A 225 -5.77 27.00 -10.17
CA ASP A 225 -5.48 27.79 -11.38
C ASP A 225 -5.32 26.91 -12.63
N ALA A 226 -4.80 25.69 -12.45
CA ALA A 226 -4.68 24.71 -13.53
C ALA A 226 -5.98 23.90 -13.72
N GLY A 227 -6.79 23.77 -12.67
CA GLY A 227 -7.94 22.86 -12.63
C GLY A 227 -7.52 21.39 -12.66
N LEU A 228 -6.34 21.05 -12.13
CA LEU A 228 -5.75 19.69 -12.24
C LEU A 228 -5.40 19.11 -10.88
N VAL A 229 -5.58 17.80 -10.75
CA VAL A 229 -5.15 16.98 -9.61
C VAL A 229 -3.93 16.15 -10.03
N TYR A 230 -2.85 16.22 -9.27
CA TYR A 230 -1.59 15.50 -9.54
C TYR A 230 -1.52 14.25 -8.67
N ILE A 231 -1.60 13.07 -9.30
CA ILE A 231 -1.75 11.77 -8.64
C ILE A 231 -0.46 10.96 -8.78
N PRO A 232 0.18 10.53 -7.67
CA PRO A 232 1.18 9.47 -7.64
C PRO A 232 0.52 8.11 -7.92
N ALA A 233 0.31 7.83 -9.20
CA ALA A 233 -0.39 6.65 -9.64
C ALA A 233 0.57 5.49 -9.93
N MET A 234 0.02 4.28 -9.83
CA MET A 234 0.74 3.02 -9.86
C MET A 234 -0.03 2.03 -10.71
N GLN A 235 0.71 1.20 -11.44
CA GLN A 235 0.19 0.01 -12.08
C GLN A 235 0.83 -1.18 -11.37
N ASN A 236 0.02 -2.13 -10.94
CA ASN A 236 0.44 -3.36 -10.30
C ASN A 236 -0.66 -4.42 -10.46
N LEU A 237 -0.28 -5.67 -10.26
CA LEU A 237 -1.16 -6.83 -10.34
C LEU A 237 -0.83 -7.81 -9.22
N SER A 238 -1.83 -8.59 -8.80
CA SER A 238 -1.64 -9.75 -7.93
C SER A 238 -2.56 -10.87 -8.37
N VAL A 239 -2.13 -12.10 -8.10
CA VAL A 239 -3.02 -13.26 -8.14
C VAL A 239 -3.83 -13.26 -6.85
N TYR A 240 -5.13 -13.49 -6.97
CA TYR A 240 -6.03 -13.75 -5.86
C TYR A 240 -6.61 -15.15 -5.96
N ASN A 241 -6.72 -15.83 -4.82
CA ASN A 241 -7.23 -17.19 -4.74
C ASN A 241 -8.12 -17.39 -3.50
N HIS A 242 -8.98 -18.41 -3.56
CA HIS A 242 -9.81 -18.85 -2.45
C HIS A 242 -9.24 -20.16 -1.88
N PRO A 243 -8.83 -20.20 -0.60
CA PRO A 243 -8.28 -21.41 0.00
C PRO A 243 -9.40 -22.44 0.26
N GLU A 244 -9.09 -23.75 0.15
CA GLU A 244 -10.05 -24.82 0.48
C GLU A 244 -10.46 -24.82 1.95
N THR A 245 -9.53 -24.42 2.84
CA THR A 245 -9.76 -24.27 4.27
C THR A 245 -9.14 -22.97 4.76
N TYR A 246 -9.76 -22.33 5.74
CA TYR A 246 -9.25 -21.11 6.35
C TYR A 246 -9.32 -21.23 7.86
N GLU A 247 -8.17 -21.00 8.50
CA GLU A 247 -8.05 -20.90 9.94
C GLU A 247 -7.46 -19.54 10.29
N HIS A 248 -8.21 -18.74 11.04
CA HIS A 248 -7.76 -17.42 11.48
C HIS A 248 -6.70 -17.55 12.58
N GLN A 249 -5.53 -16.96 12.35
CA GLN A 249 -4.44 -16.91 13.33
C GLN A 249 -4.67 -15.79 14.34
N ALA A 250 -4.90 -16.14 15.61
CA ALA A 250 -5.08 -15.18 16.69
C ALA A 250 -3.76 -14.45 17.05
N GLY A 251 -3.84 -13.20 17.51
CA GLY A 251 -2.65 -12.41 17.85
C GLY A 251 -2.18 -11.54 16.68
N PRO A 252 -0.93 -11.04 16.70
CA PRO A 252 -0.40 -10.13 15.68
C PRO A 252 0.05 -10.91 14.43
N HIS A 253 -0.83 -11.75 13.88
CA HIS A 253 -0.57 -12.54 12.68
C HIS A 253 -1.42 -12.07 11.51
N TRP A 254 -0.87 -12.22 10.31
CA TRP A 254 -1.43 -11.68 9.08
C TRP A 254 -2.51 -12.61 8.51
N ASN A 255 -3.73 -12.10 8.35
CA ASN A 255 -4.91 -12.86 7.98
C ASN A 255 -5.62 -12.24 6.76
N THR A 256 -5.28 -12.69 5.56
CA THR A 256 -5.87 -12.19 4.30
C THR A 256 -7.08 -12.98 3.82
N GLY A 257 -7.24 -14.24 4.28
CA GLY A 257 -8.22 -15.16 3.71
C GLY A 257 -7.81 -15.68 2.32
N GLN A 258 -6.54 -15.57 1.95
CA GLN A 258 -5.96 -16.17 0.75
C GLN A 258 -4.99 -17.30 1.13
N ASN A 259 -4.73 -18.19 0.19
CA ASN A 259 -3.67 -19.18 0.33
C ASN A 259 -2.30 -18.53 0.07
N ASP A 260 -1.68 -17.96 1.10
CA ASP A 260 -0.31 -17.43 1.03
C ASP A 260 0.74 -18.55 0.77
N GLN A 261 0.40 -19.82 1.00
CA GLN A 261 1.24 -20.97 0.64
C GLN A 261 1.13 -21.34 -0.85
N ALA A 262 0.04 -20.97 -1.56
CA ALA A 262 -0.11 -21.21 -3.00
C ALA A 262 0.92 -20.45 -3.86
N VAL A 263 1.64 -19.50 -3.27
CA VAL A 263 2.88 -18.94 -3.84
C VAL A 263 3.89 -20.06 -4.19
N GLN A 264 3.86 -21.21 -3.51
CA GLN A 264 4.65 -22.41 -3.85
C GLN A 264 4.28 -23.02 -5.22
N ASP A 265 3.02 -22.93 -5.62
CA ASP A 265 2.49 -23.52 -6.86
C ASP A 265 2.52 -22.54 -8.04
N ASN A 266 2.84 -21.27 -7.79
CA ASN A 266 2.96 -20.24 -8.83
C ASN A 266 4.35 -20.29 -9.48
N PRO A 267 4.47 -20.57 -10.79
CA PRO A 267 5.75 -20.62 -11.50
C PRO A 267 6.54 -19.31 -11.45
N LEU A 268 5.89 -18.16 -11.24
CA LEU A 268 6.55 -16.86 -11.11
C LEU A 268 7.16 -16.65 -9.71
N ALA A 269 6.61 -17.30 -8.69
CA ALA A 269 7.09 -17.22 -7.32
C ALA A 269 8.18 -18.26 -6.98
N SER A 270 8.32 -19.28 -7.83
CA SER A 270 9.48 -20.19 -7.83
C SER A 270 10.68 -19.65 -8.63
N LEU A 271 10.51 -18.51 -9.34
CA LEU A 271 11.63 -17.81 -9.94
C LEU A 271 12.48 -17.14 -8.85
N ASP A 272 13.80 -17.24 -8.98
CA ASP A 272 14.74 -16.50 -8.13
C ASP A 272 14.37 -15.00 -8.14
N PRO A 273 14.27 -14.34 -6.97
CA PRO A 273 13.94 -12.92 -6.87
C PRO A 273 14.80 -12.00 -7.74
N ASN A 274 16.07 -12.39 -7.99
CA ASN A 274 16.99 -11.64 -8.85
C ASN A 274 16.55 -11.64 -10.33
N TYR A 275 15.78 -12.64 -10.77
CA TYR A 275 15.18 -12.72 -12.11
C TYR A 275 13.75 -12.20 -12.17
N LEU A 276 13.04 -12.25 -11.03
CA LEU A 276 11.71 -11.68 -10.91
C LEU A 276 11.74 -10.14 -10.98
N ALA A 277 12.76 -9.49 -10.42
CA ALA A 277 12.84 -8.02 -10.37
C ALA A 277 12.87 -7.34 -11.77
N PRO A 278 13.65 -7.81 -12.78
CA PRO A 278 13.56 -7.30 -14.15
C PRO A 278 12.19 -7.47 -14.80
N VAL A 279 11.46 -8.55 -14.48
CA VAL A 279 10.11 -8.79 -15.01
C VAL A 279 9.10 -7.85 -14.34
N LEU A 280 9.15 -7.77 -13.00
CA LEU A 280 8.27 -6.90 -12.21
C LEU A 280 8.46 -5.43 -12.56
N LYS A 281 9.67 -4.99 -12.92
CA LYS A 281 9.91 -3.62 -13.43
C LYS A 281 8.97 -3.25 -14.59
N HIS A 282 8.63 -4.20 -15.47
CA HIS A 282 7.75 -3.93 -16.61
C HIS A 282 6.26 -4.07 -16.26
N LEU A 283 5.91 -4.88 -15.26
CA LEU A 283 4.53 -5.14 -14.84
C LEU A 283 4.05 -4.20 -13.72
N MET A 284 4.99 -3.63 -12.97
CA MET A 284 4.76 -2.74 -11.85
C MET A 284 5.40 -1.39 -12.13
N ARG A 285 4.61 -0.41 -12.58
CA ARG A 285 5.09 0.89 -13.06
C ARG A 285 4.51 2.03 -12.24
N GLY A 286 5.27 3.10 -12.10
CA GLY A 286 4.77 4.35 -11.55
C GLY A 286 4.44 5.35 -12.63
N GLN A 287 3.58 6.29 -12.32
CA GLN A 287 3.28 7.42 -13.16
C GLN A 287 2.84 8.62 -12.33
N LEU A 288 3.23 9.81 -12.75
CA LEU A 288 2.63 11.06 -12.28
C LEU A 288 1.55 11.46 -13.27
N ILE A 289 0.29 11.43 -12.85
CA ILE A 289 -0.84 11.83 -13.68
C ILE A 289 -1.28 13.23 -13.26
N ALA A 290 -1.45 14.15 -14.22
CA ALA A 290 -2.27 15.33 -14.01
C ALA A 290 -3.67 15.06 -14.55
N TRP A 291 -4.59 14.81 -13.63
CA TRP A 291 -5.98 14.48 -13.88
C TRP A 291 -6.84 15.74 -13.92
N ASP A 292 -7.70 15.86 -14.93
CA ASP A 292 -8.75 16.87 -14.97
C ASP A 292 -10.01 16.29 -14.31
N PRO A 293 -10.39 16.74 -13.10
CA PRO A 293 -11.51 16.16 -12.36
C PRO A 293 -12.87 16.50 -12.98
N VAL A 294 -12.96 17.54 -13.83
CA VAL A 294 -14.20 17.93 -14.51
C VAL A 294 -14.38 17.12 -15.79
N ARG A 295 -13.30 16.93 -16.56
CA ARG A 295 -13.33 16.13 -17.79
C ARG A 295 -13.14 14.62 -17.56
N GLN A 296 -12.75 14.23 -16.34
CA GLN A 296 -12.48 12.84 -15.97
C GLN A 296 -11.47 12.14 -16.90
N GLN A 297 -10.37 12.82 -17.22
CA GLN A 297 -9.32 12.29 -18.08
C GLN A 297 -7.94 12.89 -17.75
N PRO A 298 -6.82 12.22 -18.11
CA PRO A 298 -5.50 12.80 -17.93
C PRO A 298 -5.30 13.99 -18.88
N ALA A 299 -4.91 15.15 -18.33
CA ALA A 299 -4.39 16.27 -19.11
C ALA A 299 -2.97 15.97 -19.62
N TRP A 300 -2.17 15.29 -18.80
CA TRP A 300 -0.88 14.72 -19.16
C TRP A 300 -0.48 13.62 -18.16
N GLN A 301 0.50 12.81 -18.53
CA GLN A 301 1.08 11.79 -17.65
C GLN A 301 2.59 11.64 -17.91
N VAL A 302 3.35 11.36 -16.85
CA VAL A 302 4.79 11.09 -16.91
C VAL A 302 5.05 9.70 -16.35
N ALA A 303 5.68 8.82 -17.13
CA ALA A 303 6.11 7.51 -16.65
C ALA A 303 7.25 7.68 -15.63
N LEU A 304 7.18 6.93 -14.54
CA LEU A 304 8.16 6.95 -13.46
C LEU A 304 8.88 5.59 -13.35
N PRO A 305 10.17 5.61 -13.00
CA PRO A 305 11.02 4.42 -12.91
C PRO A 305 10.56 3.41 -11.84
N SER A 306 10.23 3.90 -10.65
CA SER A 306 9.64 3.09 -9.57
C SER A 306 8.13 3.20 -9.59
N MET A 307 7.40 2.19 -9.09
CA MET A 307 5.97 2.36 -8.80
C MET A 307 5.73 3.21 -7.55
N TRP A 308 6.62 3.14 -6.57
CA TRP A 308 6.38 3.63 -5.21
C TRP A 308 7.02 4.99 -4.97
N ASN A 309 6.61 5.98 -5.76
CA ASN A 309 7.10 7.35 -5.66
C ASN A 309 6.37 8.13 -4.57
N GLY A 310 6.92 9.27 -4.17
CA GLY A 310 6.39 10.11 -3.12
C GLY A 310 5.19 10.93 -3.51
N GLY A 311 4.61 11.53 -2.47
CA GLY A 311 3.50 12.48 -2.61
C GLY A 311 3.91 13.73 -3.36
N VAL A 312 2.91 14.55 -3.68
CA VAL A 312 3.05 15.70 -4.57
C VAL A 312 2.75 16.98 -3.82
N LEU A 313 3.49 18.03 -4.18
CA LEU A 313 3.19 19.41 -3.84
C LEU A 313 2.96 20.17 -5.14
N THR A 314 1.94 21.04 -5.19
CA THR A 314 1.76 21.99 -6.29
C THR A 314 1.75 23.43 -5.77
N THR A 315 2.09 24.38 -6.63
CA THR A 315 2.19 25.80 -6.28
C THR A 315 1.42 26.66 -7.28
N ARG A 316 0.92 27.81 -6.82
CA ARG A 316 0.20 28.80 -7.64
C ARG A 316 1.01 29.28 -8.86
N THR A 317 2.34 29.25 -8.78
CA THR A 317 3.25 29.65 -9.88
C THR A 317 3.31 28.61 -11.01
N GLY A 318 2.61 27.49 -10.90
CA GLY A 318 2.57 26.46 -11.94
C GLY A 318 3.69 25.42 -11.82
N LEU A 319 4.16 25.16 -10.61
CA LEU A 319 5.14 24.09 -10.35
C LEU A 319 4.50 22.92 -9.61
N VAL A 320 4.95 21.71 -9.93
CA VAL A 320 4.62 20.44 -9.25
C VAL A 320 5.91 19.80 -8.77
N PHE A 321 6.04 19.51 -7.48
CA PHE A 321 7.19 18.82 -6.91
C PHE A 321 6.81 17.40 -6.53
N GLN A 322 7.67 16.43 -6.84
CA GLN A 322 7.50 15.05 -6.43
C GLN A 322 8.85 14.41 -6.13
N GLY A 323 8.94 13.70 -5.00
CA GLY A 323 10.04 12.79 -4.73
C GLY A 323 9.88 11.47 -5.47
N ARG A 324 10.95 10.93 -6.05
CA ARG A 324 10.94 9.63 -6.75
C ARG A 324 11.57 8.53 -5.91
N GLY A 325 11.16 7.28 -6.15
CA GLY A 325 11.79 6.09 -5.54
C GLY A 325 13.28 5.93 -5.91
N THR A 326 13.71 6.51 -7.04
CA THR A 326 15.12 6.57 -7.47
C THR A 326 16.00 7.46 -6.60
N GLY A 327 15.41 8.28 -5.72
CA GLY A 327 16.15 9.20 -4.87
C GLY A 327 16.37 10.58 -5.48
N ASP A 328 15.45 11.03 -6.34
CA ASP A 328 15.46 12.39 -6.87
C ASP A 328 14.22 13.16 -6.44
N LEU A 329 14.38 14.40 -5.95
CA LEU A 329 13.30 15.37 -5.90
C LEU A 329 13.23 16.08 -7.26
N VAL A 330 12.06 16.07 -7.89
CA VAL A 330 11.87 16.65 -9.24
C VAL A 330 10.77 17.71 -9.21
N ALA A 331 11.01 18.82 -9.92
CA ALA A 331 10.00 19.84 -10.18
C ALA A 331 9.58 19.79 -11.66
N TYR A 332 8.27 19.84 -11.89
CA TYR A 332 7.64 19.81 -13.20
C TYR A 332 6.80 21.06 -13.44
N GLN A 333 6.62 21.42 -14.70
CA GLN A 333 5.62 22.41 -15.12
C GLN A 333 4.21 21.82 -14.99
N SER A 334 3.33 22.53 -14.29
CA SER A 334 2.02 22.04 -13.87
C SER A 334 1.06 21.70 -15.01
N LYS A 335 1.21 22.36 -16.17
CA LYS A 335 0.34 22.19 -17.35
C LYS A 335 0.85 21.18 -18.37
N THR A 336 2.13 20.84 -18.34
CA THR A 336 2.76 20.00 -19.39
C THR A 336 3.44 18.75 -18.85
N GLY A 337 3.76 18.69 -17.56
CA GLY A 337 4.54 17.61 -16.97
C GLY A 337 6.02 17.65 -17.35
N GLU A 338 6.50 18.73 -17.98
CA GLU A 338 7.92 18.87 -18.34
C GLU A 338 8.77 19.03 -17.07
N PRO A 339 9.80 18.18 -16.86
CA PRO A 339 10.72 18.34 -15.73
C PRO A 339 11.64 19.54 -15.98
N ILE A 340 11.68 20.48 -15.04
CA ILE A 340 12.50 21.71 -15.16
C ILE A 340 13.65 21.78 -14.15
N TRP A 341 13.62 20.92 -13.13
CA TRP A 341 14.65 20.85 -12.11
C TRP A 341 14.62 19.48 -11.43
N SER A 342 15.80 18.99 -11.04
CA SER A 342 15.93 17.80 -10.20
C SER A 342 17.12 17.91 -9.25
N PHE A 343 17.05 17.19 -8.13
CA PHE A 343 18.14 17.07 -7.18
C PHE A 343 18.22 15.66 -6.57
N PRO A 344 19.39 15.00 -6.62
CA PRO A 344 19.58 13.69 -6.00
C PRO A 344 19.66 13.81 -4.48
N THR A 345 18.78 13.12 -3.75
CA THR A 345 18.64 13.16 -2.29
C THR A 345 19.44 12.08 -1.57
N GLY A 346 19.94 11.08 -2.31
CA GLY A 346 20.70 9.95 -1.79
C GLY A 346 19.83 8.81 -1.22
N SER A 347 18.51 8.97 -1.16
CA SER A 347 17.57 7.92 -0.74
C SER A 347 16.26 8.11 -1.47
N GLY A 348 15.60 7.00 -1.82
CA GLY A 348 14.23 7.00 -2.32
C GLY A 348 13.30 7.83 -1.44
N LEU A 349 12.32 8.49 -2.08
CA LEU A 349 11.41 9.45 -1.47
C LEU A 349 9.98 8.94 -1.59
N ILE A 350 9.29 8.79 -0.46
CA ILE A 350 7.88 8.37 -0.41
C ILE A 350 6.97 9.42 0.26
N ALA A 351 7.54 10.37 1.01
CA ALA A 351 6.81 11.47 1.64
C ALA A 351 6.51 12.60 0.62
N PRO A 352 5.46 13.41 0.86
CA PRO A 352 5.23 14.61 0.06
C PRO A 352 6.25 15.72 0.41
N PRO A 353 6.61 16.58 -0.56
CA PRO A 353 7.23 17.86 -0.27
C PRO A 353 6.24 18.81 0.42
N ILE A 354 6.75 19.79 1.17
CA ILE A 354 6.00 20.94 1.69
C ILE A 354 6.66 22.24 1.27
N ALA A 355 5.88 23.33 1.20
CA ALA A 355 6.39 24.68 1.01
C ALA A 355 6.06 25.57 2.23
N TYR A 356 6.99 26.43 2.61
CA TYR A 356 6.78 27.43 3.66
C TYR A 356 7.66 28.66 3.43
N GLU A 357 7.40 29.73 4.18
CA GLU A 357 8.18 30.98 4.13
C GLU A 357 8.79 31.28 5.50
N VAL A 358 10.04 31.74 5.52
CA VAL A 358 10.70 32.29 6.71
C VAL A 358 11.36 33.60 6.34
N ALA A 359 10.99 34.68 7.04
CA ALA A 359 11.56 36.02 6.84
C ALA A 359 11.55 36.50 5.37
N GLY A 360 10.45 36.23 4.64
CA GLY A 360 10.30 36.63 3.24
C GLY A 360 11.00 35.72 2.22
N GLU A 361 11.62 34.62 2.66
CA GLU A 361 12.27 33.65 1.77
C GLU A 361 11.49 32.33 1.76
N GLN A 362 11.20 31.82 0.55
CA GLN A 362 10.47 30.58 0.35
C GLN A 362 11.41 29.37 0.45
N TYR A 363 10.90 28.32 1.10
CA TYR A 363 11.57 27.04 1.27
C TYR A 363 10.68 25.90 0.79
N ILE A 364 11.31 24.87 0.21
CA ILE A 364 10.69 23.57 -0.03
C ILE A 364 11.38 22.56 0.88
N ALA A 365 10.64 21.78 1.66
CA ALA A 365 11.21 20.71 2.48
C ALA A 365 10.61 19.35 2.14
N ILE A 366 11.40 18.29 2.32
CA ILE A 366 10.96 16.91 2.12
C ILE A 366 11.67 15.99 3.10
N MET A 367 10.95 14.97 3.57
CA MET A 367 11.51 13.86 4.32
C MET A 367 12.09 12.83 3.35
N ALA A 368 13.42 12.69 3.33
CA ALA A 368 14.13 11.69 2.56
C ALA A 368 14.30 10.41 3.38
N GLY A 369 13.76 9.30 2.87
CA GLY A 369 13.81 7.99 3.50
C GLY A 369 12.97 6.99 2.72
N TRP A 370 13.63 5.96 2.19
CA TRP A 370 12.94 4.87 1.51
C TRP A 370 12.25 3.95 2.52
N GLY A 371 11.08 3.41 2.17
CA GLY A 371 10.32 2.55 3.07
C GLY A 371 8.87 2.31 2.66
N GLY A 372 8.03 2.09 3.68
CA GLY A 372 6.65 1.65 3.50
C GLY A 372 6.55 0.18 3.07
N ALA A 373 5.34 -0.28 2.78
CA ALA A 373 5.07 -1.69 2.47
C ALA A 373 5.90 -2.22 1.28
N VAL A 374 5.96 -1.49 0.16
CA VAL A 374 6.81 -1.87 -0.98
C VAL A 374 8.28 -1.88 -0.59
N GLY A 375 8.72 -0.88 0.18
CA GLY A 375 10.09 -0.81 0.66
C GLY A 375 10.49 -1.96 1.59
N LEU A 376 9.57 -2.69 2.21
CA LEU A 376 9.88 -3.90 2.98
C LEU A 376 9.86 -5.16 2.11
N VAL A 377 8.90 -5.26 1.21
CA VAL A 377 8.54 -6.54 0.57
C VAL A 377 9.18 -6.73 -0.80
N LEU A 378 9.15 -5.70 -1.65
CA LEU A 378 9.43 -5.85 -3.08
C LEU A 378 10.77 -5.22 -3.47
N SER A 379 11.56 -6.00 -4.20
CA SER A 379 12.76 -5.50 -4.86
C SER A 379 12.42 -4.65 -6.06
N GLN A 380 12.91 -3.40 -6.08
CA GLN A 380 12.78 -2.48 -7.20
C GLN A 380 14.16 -2.08 -7.69
N PRO A 381 14.63 -2.57 -8.85
CA PRO A 381 16.03 -2.42 -9.29
C PRO A 381 16.53 -0.97 -9.38
N GLU A 382 15.62 -0.02 -9.53
CA GLU A 382 15.93 1.39 -9.77
C GLU A 382 15.87 2.24 -8.49
N VAL A 383 15.54 1.63 -7.34
CA VAL A 383 15.39 2.35 -6.07
C VAL A 383 16.74 2.54 -5.38
N GLN A 384 16.92 3.71 -4.77
CA GLN A 384 18.09 4.00 -3.94
C GLN A 384 17.81 3.74 -2.46
N HIS A 385 18.40 2.67 -1.93
CA HIS A 385 18.22 2.21 -0.55
C HIS A 385 19.17 2.87 0.48
N SER A 386 19.97 3.85 0.07
CA SER A 386 21.23 4.20 0.75
C SER A 386 21.29 5.61 1.34
N ALA A 387 20.53 5.88 2.40
CA ALA A 387 20.89 6.88 3.40
C ALA A 387 20.10 6.72 4.72
N PRO A 388 20.64 7.14 5.88
CA PRO A 388 19.79 7.41 7.04
C PRO A 388 18.72 8.44 6.68
N GLY A 389 17.55 8.36 7.33
CA GLY A 389 16.48 9.32 7.13
C GLY A 389 16.94 10.76 7.36
N ARG A 390 16.54 11.68 6.47
CA ARG A 390 16.95 13.11 6.51
C ARG A 390 15.77 14.04 6.24
N VAL A 391 15.84 15.24 6.79
CA VAL A 391 15.05 16.38 6.31
C VAL A 391 15.91 17.16 5.32
N LEU A 392 15.44 17.30 4.09
CA LEU A 392 16.10 18.11 3.07
C LEU A 392 15.31 19.39 2.86
N VAL A 393 15.98 20.52 2.93
CA VAL A 393 15.38 21.86 2.82
C VAL A 393 16.08 22.62 1.70
N PHE A 394 15.28 23.08 0.74
CA PHE A 394 15.72 23.76 -0.47
C PHE A 394 15.23 25.21 -0.47
N LYS A 395 16.06 26.09 -1.02
CA LYS A 395 15.73 27.49 -1.31
C LYS A 395 16.50 27.95 -2.54
N LEU A 396 16.09 29.04 -3.16
CA LEU A 396 16.83 29.65 -4.26
C LEU A 396 18.25 30.05 -3.80
N GLY A 397 19.27 29.65 -4.58
CA GLY A 397 20.67 29.93 -4.27
C GLY A 397 21.27 29.12 -3.11
N GLY A 398 20.57 28.10 -2.59
CA GLY A 398 21.11 27.20 -1.57
C GLY A 398 22.36 26.44 -2.04
N GLN A 399 23.38 26.34 -1.17
CA GLN A 399 24.70 25.74 -1.50
C GLN A 399 25.09 24.57 -0.56
N ALA A 400 24.18 24.13 0.30
CA ALA A 400 24.43 23.00 1.19
C ALA A 400 24.69 21.72 0.37
N LYS A 401 25.60 20.87 0.85
CA LYS A 401 25.94 19.59 0.21
C LYS A 401 25.50 18.45 1.09
N LEU A 402 25.06 17.36 0.46
CA LEU A 402 24.82 16.10 1.15
C LEU A 402 26.15 15.50 1.63
N PRO A 403 26.17 14.85 2.79
CA PRO A 403 27.32 14.05 3.21
C PRO A 403 27.46 12.82 2.31
N ASP A 404 28.68 12.37 2.09
CA ASP A 404 28.96 11.15 1.35
C ASP A 404 28.37 9.93 2.09
N SER A 405 27.75 9.03 1.33
CA SER A 405 27.31 7.72 1.83
C SER A 405 27.75 6.65 0.85
N SER A 406 28.60 5.73 1.31
CA SER A 406 28.94 4.52 0.56
C SER A 406 28.07 3.37 1.04
N PRO A 407 27.41 2.62 0.14
CA PRO A 407 26.72 1.40 0.53
C PRO A 407 27.74 0.40 1.11
N GLN A 408 27.38 -0.23 2.22
CA GLN A 408 28.18 -1.33 2.78
C GLN A 408 27.90 -2.60 1.95
N PRO A 409 28.94 -3.35 1.56
CA PRO A 409 28.72 -4.61 0.86
C PRO A 409 28.04 -5.62 1.78
N LEU A 410 27.16 -6.44 1.20
CA LEU A 410 26.56 -7.56 1.90
C LEU A 410 27.61 -8.67 2.08
N VAL A 411 27.80 -9.15 3.30
CA VAL A 411 28.72 -10.26 3.60
C VAL A 411 27.89 -11.51 3.85
N ILE A 412 28.08 -12.54 3.01
CA ILE A 412 27.34 -13.79 3.07
C ILE A 412 28.31 -14.92 3.44
N ASP A 413 28.09 -15.57 4.59
CA ASP A 413 28.85 -16.74 5.11
C ASP A 413 27.88 -17.75 5.78
N PRO A 414 27.07 -18.47 4.99
CA PRO A 414 26.07 -19.39 5.52
C PRO A 414 26.73 -20.69 6.02
N PRO A 415 26.15 -21.37 7.02
CA PRO A 415 26.53 -22.71 7.40
C PRO A 415 26.18 -23.74 6.31
N ASP A 416 26.62 -24.98 6.49
CA ASP A 416 26.30 -26.07 5.55
C ASP A 416 24.80 -26.36 5.51
N LEU A 417 24.27 -26.57 4.30
CA LEU A 417 22.88 -27.01 4.09
C LEU A 417 22.76 -28.50 4.43
N VAL A 418 21.81 -28.84 5.30
CA VAL A 418 21.63 -30.23 5.78
C VAL A 418 20.24 -30.80 5.50
N ALA A 419 19.30 -29.97 5.02
CA ALA A 419 17.93 -30.36 4.72
C ALA A 419 17.73 -30.88 3.28
N GLY A 420 16.71 -31.73 3.10
CA GLY A 420 16.26 -32.18 1.77
C GLY A 420 15.26 -31.24 1.10
N ASP A 421 15.00 -31.44 -0.19
CA ASP A 421 14.14 -30.55 -1.01
C ASP A 421 12.73 -30.33 -0.44
N ALA A 422 12.13 -31.37 0.15
CA ALA A 422 10.80 -31.27 0.74
C ALA A 422 10.76 -30.34 1.97
N GLU A 423 11.81 -30.38 2.81
CA GLU A 423 11.91 -29.52 3.99
C GLU A 423 12.19 -28.07 3.60
N ILE A 424 12.99 -27.86 2.55
CA ILE A 424 13.25 -26.54 1.99
C ILE A 424 11.97 -25.93 1.41
N SER A 425 11.19 -26.73 0.67
CA SER A 425 9.91 -26.30 0.11
C SER A 425 8.92 -25.91 1.21
N ALA A 426 8.80 -26.72 2.26
CA ALA A 426 7.99 -26.39 3.43
C ALA A 426 8.49 -25.10 4.12
N GLY A 427 9.81 -24.95 4.27
CA GLY A 427 10.46 -23.75 4.81
C GLY A 427 10.15 -22.48 4.02
N LEU A 428 10.10 -22.55 2.69
CA LEU A 428 9.67 -21.44 1.83
C LEU A 428 8.22 -21.01 2.11
N GLY A 429 7.30 -21.97 2.28
CA GLY A 429 5.89 -21.66 2.58
C GLY A 429 5.73 -20.94 3.90
N LEU A 430 6.39 -21.45 4.94
CA LEU A 430 6.43 -20.84 6.27
C LEU A 430 7.10 -19.46 6.25
N TYR A 431 8.20 -19.30 5.50
CA TYR A 431 8.86 -18.01 5.30
C TYR A 431 7.92 -16.99 4.65
N ASN A 432 7.21 -17.38 3.58
CA ASN A 432 6.26 -16.50 2.90
C ASN A 432 5.12 -16.07 3.82
N GLN A 433 4.65 -16.97 4.66
CA GLN A 433 3.57 -16.73 5.59
C GLN A 433 3.98 -15.79 6.75
N HIS A 434 5.18 -15.97 7.31
CA HIS A 434 5.55 -15.32 8.58
C HIS A 434 6.66 -14.27 8.48
N CYS A 435 7.54 -14.33 7.48
CA CYS A 435 8.77 -13.55 7.45
C CYS A 435 8.85 -12.58 6.27
N MET A 436 8.31 -12.97 5.10
CA MET A 436 8.44 -12.24 3.84
C MET A 436 7.97 -10.79 3.91
N ARG A 437 6.93 -10.48 4.69
CA ARG A 437 6.37 -9.12 4.78
C ARG A 437 7.33 -8.08 5.36
N CYS A 438 8.34 -8.54 6.10
CA CYS A 438 9.42 -7.69 6.62
C CYS A 438 10.74 -7.93 5.87
N HIS A 439 11.14 -9.18 5.69
CA HIS A 439 12.46 -9.54 5.17
C HIS A 439 12.53 -9.69 3.64
N GLY A 440 11.44 -9.38 2.93
CA GLY A 440 11.37 -9.33 1.48
C GLY A 440 11.05 -10.66 0.82
N VAL A 441 10.59 -10.59 -0.44
CA VAL A 441 10.37 -11.77 -1.28
C VAL A 441 11.69 -12.53 -1.47
N GLY A 442 11.66 -13.84 -1.17
CA GLY A 442 12.82 -14.72 -1.26
C GLY A 442 14.01 -14.30 -0.40
N ALA A 443 13.75 -13.72 0.78
CA ALA A 443 14.75 -13.25 1.73
C ALA A 443 15.67 -12.13 1.20
N VAL A 444 15.28 -11.43 0.13
CA VAL A 444 15.99 -10.26 -0.38
C VAL A 444 15.48 -9.01 0.34
N SER A 445 16.21 -8.58 1.37
CA SER A 445 15.89 -7.33 2.07
C SER A 445 16.19 -6.12 1.19
N GLN A 446 15.40 -5.08 1.39
CA GLN A 446 15.52 -3.78 0.73
C GLN A 446 16.25 -2.74 1.60
N GLY A 447 16.98 -3.20 2.62
CA GLY A 447 17.82 -2.36 3.48
C GLY A 447 17.10 -1.67 4.65
N LEU A 448 15.78 -1.85 4.80
CA LEU A 448 15.02 -1.36 5.96
C LEU A 448 15.16 -2.26 7.18
N VAL A 449 15.26 -3.56 6.96
CA VAL A 449 15.51 -4.58 8.00
C VAL A 449 16.69 -5.45 7.58
N PRO A 450 17.28 -6.25 8.48
CA PRO A 450 18.38 -7.14 8.10
C PRO A 450 18.02 -8.10 6.96
N ASP A 451 18.96 -8.30 6.03
CA ASP A 451 18.88 -9.34 5.01
C ASP A 451 19.21 -10.69 5.63
N LEU A 452 18.24 -11.62 5.62
CA LEU A 452 18.40 -12.90 6.29
C LEU A 452 19.37 -13.86 5.58
N ARG A 453 19.76 -13.57 4.33
CA ARG A 453 20.79 -14.33 3.63
C ARG A 453 22.19 -14.01 4.16
N ALA A 454 22.34 -12.87 4.84
CA ALA A 454 23.59 -12.40 5.44
C ALA A 454 23.62 -12.56 6.96
N MET A 455 22.83 -13.51 7.50
CA MET A 455 22.91 -13.87 8.92
C MET A 455 24.33 -14.30 9.29
N THR A 456 24.80 -13.84 10.45
CA THR A 456 26.08 -14.31 11.00
C THR A 456 25.95 -15.73 11.54
N ARG A 457 27.07 -16.45 11.71
CA ARG A 457 27.07 -17.77 12.38
C ARG A 457 26.40 -17.72 13.75
N THR A 458 26.68 -16.70 14.54
CA THR A 458 26.01 -16.48 15.83
C THR A 458 24.51 -16.30 15.69
N THR A 459 24.05 -15.57 14.67
CA THR A 459 22.61 -15.41 14.38
C THR A 459 21.96 -16.76 14.04
N HIS A 460 22.63 -17.61 13.27
CA HIS A 460 22.17 -18.98 13.02
C HIS A 460 22.11 -19.83 14.30
N ASP A 461 23.08 -19.69 15.20
CA ASP A 461 23.15 -20.47 16.46
C ASP A 461 22.00 -20.13 17.42
N ILE A 462 21.53 -18.88 17.43
CA ILE A 462 20.44 -18.41 18.31
C ILE A 462 19.11 -18.23 17.56
N PHE A 463 18.95 -18.85 16.38
CA PHE A 463 17.81 -18.63 15.50
C PHE A 463 16.46 -18.84 16.20
N ASP A 464 16.29 -19.93 16.95
CA ASP A 464 15.05 -20.21 17.69
C ASP A 464 14.78 -19.20 18.81
N ALA A 465 15.82 -18.70 19.49
CA ALA A 465 15.64 -17.64 20.49
C ALA A 465 15.13 -16.34 19.82
N ILE A 466 15.57 -16.05 18.60
CA ILE A 466 15.07 -14.91 17.83
C ILE A 466 13.64 -15.17 17.34
N VAL A 467 13.42 -16.26 16.62
CA VAL A 467 12.17 -16.51 15.87
C VAL A 467 11.05 -17.02 16.76
N LEU A 468 11.32 -17.87 17.75
CA LEU A 468 10.27 -18.42 18.62
C LEU A 468 10.13 -17.59 19.89
N GLU A 469 11.24 -17.28 20.56
CA GLU A 469 11.21 -16.62 21.87
C GLU A 469 11.15 -15.09 21.79
N GLY A 470 11.49 -14.49 20.63
CA GLY A 470 11.39 -13.05 20.42
C GLY A 470 12.44 -12.26 21.21
N VAL A 471 13.67 -12.75 21.36
CA VAL A 471 14.73 -12.02 22.10
C VAL A 471 15.07 -10.66 21.50
N LEU A 472 14.67 -10.41 20.25
CA LEU A 472 14.82 -9.13 19.54
C LEU A 472 13.52 -8.30 19.49
N ALA A 473 12.51 -8.62 20.31
CA ALA A 473 11.26 -7.86 20.37
C ALA A 473 11.45 -6.36 20.69
N PRO A 474 12.40 -5.93 21.56
CA PRO A 474 12.64 -4.50 21.81
C PRO A 474 13.07 -3.68 20.58
N VAL A 475 13.54 -4.34 19.52
CA VAL A 475 13.89 -3.71 18.23
C VAL A 475 12.92 -4.07 17.11
N GLY A 476 11.76 -4.64 17.45
CA GLY A 476 10.66 -4.88 16.52
C GLY A 476 10.55 -6.30 15.94
N MET A 477 11.45 -7.23 16.29
CA MET A 477 11.37 -8.63 15.85
C MET A 477 10.66 -9.49 16.91
N ILE A 478 9.37 -9.75 16.70
CA ILE A 478 8.53 -10.52 17.61
C ILE A 478 8.85 -12.03 17.59
N GLY A 479 8.41 -12.76 18.62
CA GLY A 479 8.45 -14.22 18.64
C GLY A 479 7.20 -14.84 18.04
N PHE A 480 7.35 -16.03 17.44
CA PHE A 480 6.34 -16.75 16.68
C PHE A 480 5.99 -18.12 17.28
N LYS A 481 6.38 -18.40 18.54
CA LYS A 481 6.13 -19.68 19.21
C LYS A 481 4.65 -20.12 19.27
N ASP A 482 3.71 -19.18 19.10
CA ASP A 482 2.28 -19.45 19.14
C ASP A 482 1.75 -19.99 17.79
N VAL A 483 2.51 -19.82 16.70
CA VAL A 483 2.15 -20.28 15.34
C VAL A 483 3.23 -21.11 14.65
N LEU A 484 4.43 -21.20 15.22
CA LEU A 484 5.54 -22.00 14.70
C LEU A 484 6.09 -22.96 15.77
N THR A 485 6.31 -24.21 15.35
CA THR A 485 7.04 -25.20 16.13
C THR A 485 8.56 -25.09 15.90
N PRO A 486 9.40 -25.67 16.79
CA PRO A 486 10.85 -25.74 16.57
C PRO A 486 11.26 -26.41 15.25
N ARG A 487 10.49 -27.40 14.80
CA ARG A 487 10.74 -28.07 13.52
C ARG A 487 10.49 -27.14 12.34
N GLU A 488 9.41 -26.37 12.38
CA GLU A 488 9.05 -25.40 11.34
C GLU A 488 10.04 -24.22 11.32
N SER A 489 10.46 -23.75 12.50
CA SER A 489 11.56 -22.78 12.63
C SER A 489 12.84 -23.26 11.93
N GLU A 490 13.22 -24.52 12.15
CA GLU A 490 14.39 -25.09 11.47
C GLU A 490 14.19 -25.21 9.95
N MET A 491 12.99 -25.56 9.47
CA MET A 491 12.70 -25.56 8.03
C MET A 491 12.88 -24.17 7.40
N ILE A 492 12.41 -23.11 8.07
CA ILE A 492 12.66 -21.73 7.64
C ILE A 492 14.16 -21.45 7.61
N ARG A 493 14.90 -21.82 8.67
CA ARG A 493 16.35 -21.62 8.74
C ARG A 493 17.08 -22.29 7.58
N GLN A 494 16.70 -23.52 7.24
CA GLN A 494 17.30 -24.29 6.14
C GLN A 494 16.98 -23.69 4.77
N TYR A 495 15.77 -23.17 4.57
CA TYR A 495 15.43 -22.39 3.38
C TYR A 495 16.30 -21.12 3.23
N LEU A 496 16.52 -20.39 4.33
CA LEU A 496 17.38 -19.20 4.34
C LEU A 496 18.83 -19.54 4.03
N ILE A 497 19.34 -20.65 4.58
CA ILE A 497 20.69 -21.17 4.27
C ILE A 497 20.81 -21.50 2.79
N GLN A 498 19.84 -22.21 2.19
CA GLN A 498 19.86 -22.51 0.76
C GLN A 498 19.89 -21.23 -0.08
N THR A 499 19.06 -20.24 0.28
CA THR A 499 18.98 -18.96 -0.43
C THR A 499 20.29 -18.17 -0.34
N ALA A 500 20.98 -18.23 0.80
CA ALA A 500 22.31 -17.64 0.97
C ALA A 500 23.38 -18.30 0.09
N HIS A 501 23.41 -19.64 0.01
CA HIS A 501 24.29 -20.38 -0.90
C HIS A 501 24.03 -20.02 -2.37
N LYS A 502 22.77 -19.96 -2.78
CA LYS A 502 22.39 -19.51 -4.14
C LYS A 502 22.92 -18.12 -4.46
N GLN A 503 22.88 -17.19 -3.51
CA GLN A 503 23.44 -15.85 -3.71
C GLN A 503 24.97 -15.88 -3.82
N GLN A 504 25.68 -16.68 -3.01
CA GLN A 504 27.13 -16.85 -3.16
C GLN A 504 27.51 -17.42 -4.53
N ASP A 505 26.78 -18.40 -5.03
CA ASP A 505 26.98 -18.97 -6.36
C ASP A 505 26.81 -17.89 -7.44
N LEU A 506 25.76 -17.08 -7.34
CA LEU A 506 25.52 -15.94 -8.23
C LEU A 506 26.66 -14.90 -8.18
N ASP A 507 27.17 -14.60 -6.99
CA ASP A 507 28.27 -13.62 -6.83
C ASP A 507 29.57 -14.13 -7.46
N ASN A 508 29.78 -15.46 -7.46
CA ASN A 508 30.90 -16.15 -8.08
C ASN A 508 30.73 -16.35 -9.61
N GLU A 509 29.52 -16.17 -10.17
CA GLU A 509 29.30 -16.24 -11.62
C GLU A 509 29.99 -15.08 -12.37
N SER A 510 30.45 -15.38 -13.60
CA SER A 510 31.06 -14.37 -14.47
C SER A 510 30.14 -13.17 -14.71
N SER A 511 30.69 -11.96 -14.63
CA SER A 511 29.93 -10.71 -14.80
C SER A 511 29.26 -10.60 -16.17
N THR A 512 29.88 -11.16 -17.22
CA THR A 512 29.33 -11.18 -18.58
C THR A 512 28.08 -12.05 -18.68
N TRP A 513 28.08 -13.23 -18.06
CA TRP A 513 26.93 -14.12 -18.06
C TRP A 513 25.77 -13.56 -17.23
N ARG A 514 26.06 -12.98 -16.08
CA ARG A 514 25.06 -12.26 -15.27
C ARG A 514 24.40 -11.13 -16.08
N ALA A 515 25.20 -10.29 -16.75
CA ALA A 515 24.68 -9.22 -17.59
C ALA A 515 23.78 -9.74 -18.73
N PHE A 516 24.17 -10.83 -19.39
CA PHE A 516 23.36 -11.46 -20.43
C PHE A 516 22.00 -11.97 -19.89
N ARG A 517 22.02 -12.68 -18.75
CA ARG A 517 20.79 -13.17 -18.12
C ARG A 517 19.86 -12.02 -17.70
N THR A 518 20.40 -10.98 -17.06
CA THR A 518 19.62 -9.80 -16.68
C THR A 518 18.98 -9.15 -17.91
N TRP A 519 19.74 -8.98 -19.00
CA TRP A 519 19.20 -8.47 -20.27
C TRP A 519 18.09 -9.36 -20.82
N TRP A 520 18.28 -10.69 -20.82
CA TRP A 520 17.26 -11.64 -21.30
C TRP A 520 15.94 -11.52 -20.53
N PHE A 521 15.99 -11.52 -19.19
CA PHE A 521 14.78 -11.41 -18.37
C PHE A 521 14.12 -10.03 -18.48
N ASP A 522 14.90 -8.96 -18.68
CA ASP A 522 14.35 -7.63 -18.98
C ASP A 522 13.58 -7.63 -20.32
N GLN A 523 14.14 -8.24 -21.38
CA GLN A 523 13.44 -8.37 -22.67
C GLN A 523 12.19 -9.26 -22.57
N PHE A 524 12.26 -10.35 -21.81
CA PHE A 524 11.09 -11.20 -21.54
C PHE A 524 10.00 -10.42 -20.79
N GLY A 525 10.36 -9.68 -19.73
CA GLY A 525 9.43 -8.84 -18.99
C GLY A 525 8.76 -7.78 -19.86
N TRP A 526 9.53 -7.13 -20.73
CA TRP A 526 9.01 -6.15 -21.69
C TRP A 526 8.00 -6.76 -22.67
N LEU A 527 8.25 -7.98 -23.17
CA LEU A 527 7.31 -8.72 -24.03
C LEU A 527 6.06 -9.13 -23.26
N ALA A 528 6.21 -9.69 -22.05
CA ALA A 528 5.09 -10.11 -21.21
C ALA A 528 4.15 -8.95 -20.89
N ALA A 529 4.70 -7.78 -20.54
CA ALA A 529 3.93 -6.57 -20.25
C ALA A 529 3.17 -5.98 -21.45
N LYS A 530 3.42 -6.45 -22.67
CA LYS A 530 2.64 -6.08 -23.87
C LYS A 530 1.49 -7.04 -24.17
N MET A 531 1.53 -8.24 -23.59
CA MET A 531 0.53 -9.29 -23.79
C MET A 531 -0.53 -9.32 -22.67
N ILE A 532 -0.20 -8.78 -21.50
CA ILE A 532 -1.01 -8.67 -20.28
C ILE A 532 -1.52 -7.24 -20.14
#